data_AF-A0A8H7MG16-F1
#
_entry.id   AF-A0A8H7MG16-F1
#
_cell.length_a   1.000
_cell.length_b   1.000
_cell.length_c   1.000
_cell.angle_alpha   90.00
_cell.angle_beta   90.00
_cell.angle_gamma   90.00
#
_symmetry.space_group_name_H-M   'P 1'
#
loop_
_entity.id
_entity.type
_entity.pdbx_description
1 polymer ?
#
loop_
_entity_poly.entity_id
_entity_poly.type
_entity_poly.pdbx_seq_one_letter_code
_entity_poly.pdbx_strand_id
1 'polypeptide(L)'
;MLITLCIVRKRTGAGKRLIALPYVLALFFKFIQQAINFVSYTLNACEINTGADDYYKWNIASTIFHGLHTILFLFAVIWTLNTMLRKQLGHNPSALRMGLVAILIVLGSLNIAYIVMYCYISWMSIGYRYPRNFNFIAVLYIDIAFSSVYLASTLASAALSLLAVRSLKTKRVAGNSLMLWVSVLYLSMFVYSLISLLQTAVAFSPLARFSYAGYAALYWISSFFRALAFASIIGIARDVAWRPNAFATADAPVEHDHDAYSYQQDPIYDGTGQRA
;
A
#
# COMPACT_ATOMS: atom_id res chain seq x y z
N MET A 1 13.60 5.19 -4.62
CA MET A 1 12.92 3.98 -5.13
C MET A 1 13.86 2.97 -5.82
N LEU A 2 14.96 3.37 -6.45
CA LEU A 2 15.93 2.38 -6.99
C LEU A 2 16.64 1.56 -5.89
N ILE A 3 16.98 2.22 -4.77
CA ILE A 3 17.60 1.58 -3.59
C ILE A 3 16.73 0.43 -3.05
N THR A 4 15.41 0.57 -3.12
CA THR A 4 14.49 -0.46 -2.62
C THR A 4 14.48 -1.72 -3.51
N LEU A 5 14.74 -1.62 -4.81
CA LEU A 5 14.84 -2.78 -5.70
C LEU A 5 16.09 -3.62 -5.41
N CYS A 6 17.22 -2.98 -5.11
CA CYS A 6 18.48 -3.68 -4.81
C CYS A 6 18.41 -4.53 -3.53
N ILE A 7 17.67 -4.07 -2.51
CA ILE A 7 17.59 -4.77 -1.21
C ILE A 7 16.66 -6.00 -1.28
N VAL A 8 15.72 -6.03 -2.23
CA VAL A 8 14.73 -7.12 -2.37
C VAL A 8 15.35 -8.42 -2.90
N ARG A 9 16.41 -8.33 -3.72
CA ARG A 9 16.99 -9.49 -4.42
C ARG A 9 17.60 -10.54 -3.48
N LYS A 10 18.06 -10.16 -2.28
CA LYS A 10 18.77 -11.06 -1.34
C LYS A 10 17.87 -11.83 -0.36
N ARG A 11 16.53 -11.76 -0.48
CA ARG A 11 15.64 -12.37 0.53
C ARG A 11 15.20 -13.80 0.23
N THR A 12 15.25 -14.62 1.27
CA THR A 12 14.66 -15.97 1.36
C THR A 12 13.42 -15.94 2.26
N GLY A 13 12.42 -16.78 1.99
CA GLY A 13 11.23 -16.95 2.85
C GLY A 13 9.94 -16.26 2.38
N ALA A 14 8.93 -16.26 3.27
CA ALA A 14 7.56 -15.82 2.95
C ALA A 14 7.49 -14.33 2.56
N GLY A 15 8.32 -13.47 3.16
CA GLY A 15 8.36 -12.03 2.86
C GLY A 15 8.67 -11.68 1.40
N LYS A 16 9.32 -12.58 0.65
CA LYS A 16 9.54 -12.44 -0.80
C LYS A 16 8.23 -12.45 -1.59
N ARG A 17 7.20 -13.15 -1.11
CA ARG A 17 5.87 -13.17 -1.75
C ARG A 17 5.11 -11.86 -1.56
N LEU A 18 5.40 -11.09 -0.51
CA LEU A 18 4.76 -9.78 -0.31
C LEU A 18 5.31 -8.76 -1.30
N ILE A 19 6.62 -8.82 -1.56
CA ILE A 19 7.30 -8.07 -2.63
C ILE A 19 7.30 -8.90 -3.92
N ALA A 20 6.14 -9.48 -4.25
CA ALA A 20 5.95 -10.19 -5.50
C ALA A 20 5.86 -9.23 -6.69
N LEU A 21 5.75 -9.82 -7.88
CA LEU A 21 5.56 -9.15 -9.16
C LEU A 21 4.54 -8.00 -9.11
N PRO A 22 3.35 -8.12 -8.46
CA PRO A 22 2.37 -7.03 -8.46
C PRO A 22 2.88 -5.75 -7.80
N TYR A 23 3.62 -5.85 -6.70
CA TYR A 23 4.19 -4.68 -6.02
C TYR A 23 5.24 -3.99 -6.88
N VAL A 24 6.16 -4.77 -7.47
CA VAL A 24 7.24 -4.25 -8.31
C VAL A 24 6.67 -3.60 -9.58
N LEU A 25 5.68 -4.22 -10.21
CA LEU A 25 4.98 -3.65 -11.36
C LEU A 25 4.20 -2.38 -10.99
N ALA A 26 3.51 -2.35 -9.84
CA ALA A 26 2.84 -1.14 -9.37
C ALA A 26 3.84 0.01 -9.18
N LEU A 27 4.98 -0.27 -8.56
CA LEU A 27 6.04 0.71 -8.36
C LEU A 27 6.64 1.20 -9.68
N PHE A 28 6.86 0.28 -10.63
CA PHE A 28 7.37 0.59 -11.97
C PHE A 28 6.41 1.49 -12.76
N PHE A 29 5.11 1.15 -12.81
CA PHE A 29 4.11 1.98 -13.46
C PHE A 29 3.94 3.33 -12.78
N LYS A 30 4.03 3.40 -11.44
CA LYS A 30 4.02 4.67 -10.72
C LYS A 30 5.26 5.52 -11.07
N PHE A 31 6.43 4.91 -11.22
CA PHE A 31 7.63 5.61 -11.66
C PHE A 31 7.48 6.18 -13.07
N ILE A 32 7.00 5.37 -14.03
CA ILE A 32 6.73 5.84 -15.40
C ILE A 32 5.70 6.99 -15.38
N GLN A 33 4.61 6.83 -14.64
CA GLN A 33 3.59 7.87 -14.50
C GLN A 33 4.20 9.19 -13.99
N GLN A 34 5.09 9.10 -12.99
CA GLN A 34 5.76 10.28 -12.44
C GLN A 34 6.74 10.90 -13.43
N ALA A 35 7.47 10.09 -14.19
CA ALA A 35 8.38 10.57 -15.22
C ALA A 35 7.62 11.30 -16.34
N ILE A 36 6.49 10.74 -16.78
CA ILE A 36 5.59 11.38 -17.76
C ILE A 36 5.10 12.72 -17.23
N ASN A 37 4.60 12.77 -15.99
CA ASN A 37 4.13 14.02 -15.39
C ASN A 37 5.25 15.06 -15.28
N PHE A 38 6.45 14.64 -14.87
CA PHE A 38 7.61 15.54 -14.78
C PHE A 38 7.95 16.13 -16.15
N VAL A 39 8.11 15.29 -17.18
CA VAL A 39 8.40 15.75 -18.55
C VAL A 39 7.29 16.67 -19.05
N SER A 40 6.02 16.31 -18.86
CA SER A 40 4.87 17.12 -19.27
C SER A 40 4.87 18.49 -18.60
N TYR A 41 5.10 18.56 -17.28
CA TYR A 41 5.17 19.84 -16.57
C TYR A 41 6.39 20.67 -16.97
N THR A 42 7.56 20.06 -17.20
CA THR A 42 8.75 20.76 -17.67
C THR A 42 8.54 21.34 -19.07
N LEU A 43 8.00 20.56 -20.01
CA LEU A 43 7.69 21.03 -21.35
C LEU A 43 6.66 22.17 -21.34
N ASN A 44 5.66 22.09 -20.46
CA ASN A 44 4.68 23.15 -20.28
C ASN A 44 5.30 24.42 -19.68
N ALA A 45 6.19 24.29 -18.69
CA ALA A 45 6.89 25.42 -18.07
C ALA A 45 7.88 26.11 -19.03
N CYS A 46 8.44 25.36 -19.98
CA CYS A 46 9.29 25.90 -21.04
C CYS A 46 8.50 26.43 -22.26
N GLU A 47 7.17 26.39 -22.22
CA GLU A 47 6.30 26.80 -23.34
C GLU A 47 6.57 26.07 -24.67
N ILE A 48 7.27 24.93 -24.62
CA ILE A 48 7.59 24.11 -25.81
C ILE A 48 6.34 23.39 -26.31
N ASN A 49 5.46 23.02 -25.39
CA ASN A 49 4.19 22.35 -25.67
C ASN A 49 3.17 23.39 -26.15
N THR A 50 3.31 23.84 -27.40
CA THR A 50 2.52 24.93 -27.99
C THR A 50 1.08 24.53 -28.35
N GLY A 51 0.77 23.24 -28.35
CA GLY A 51 -0.56 22.70 -28.69
C GLY A 51 -1.28 22.04 -27.51
N ALA A 52 -2.60 22.26 -27.42
CA ALA A 52 -3.48 21.55 -26.49
C ALA A 52 -3.44 20.02 -26.70
N ASP A 53 -3.20 19.58 -27.94
CA ASP A 53 -3.17 18.17 -28.34
C ASP A 53 -2.12 17.36 -27.59
N ASP A 54 -0.89 17.89 -27.48
CA ASP A 54 0.20 17.17 -26.84
C ASP A 54 -0.02 17.07 -25.33
N TYR A 55 -0.58 18.11 -24.71
CA TYR A 55 -0.98 18.06 -23.30
C TYR A 55 -1.97 16.91 -23.03
N TYR A 56 -3.01 16.75 -23.86
CA TYR A 56 -3.98 15.67 -23.67
C TYR A 56 -3.39 14.28 -23.90
N LYS A 57 -2.46 14.10 -24.86
CA LYS A 57 -1.76 12.82 -25.06
C LYS A 57 -0.95 12.41 -23.84
N TRP A 58 -0.19 13.35 -23.26
CA TRP A 58 0.57 13.11 -22.02
C TRP A 58 -0.36 12.77 -20.86
N ASN A 59 -1.49 13.47 -20.75
CA ASN A 59 -2.49 13.23 -19.72
C ASN A 59 -3.12 11.83 -19.84
N ILE A 60 -3.52 11.41 -21.05
CA ILE A 60 -4.03 10.06 -21.34
C ILE A 60 -3.03 8.99 -20.91
N ALA A 61 -1.77 9.12 -21.33
CA ALA A 61 -0.72 8.17 -20.96
C ALA A 61 -0.54 8.11 -19.43
N SER A 62 -0.48 9.27 -18.76
CA SER A 62 -0.39 9.36 -17.31
C SER A 62 -1.57 8.66 -16.61
N THR A 63 -2.80 8.88 -17.08
CA THR A 63 -4.01 8.27 -16.52
C THR A 63 -4.01 6.75 -16.66
N ILE A 64 -3.57 6.21 -17.80
CA ILE A 64 -3.48 4.75 -18.00
C ILE A 64 -2.49 4.14 -16.99
N PHE A 65 -1.27 4.68 -16.90
CA PHE A 65 -0.30 4.21 -15.91
C PHE A 65 -0.78 4.42 -14.48
N HIS A 66 -1.54 5.49 -14.24
CA HIS A 66 -2.14 5.78 -12.95
C HIS A 66 -3.10 4.67 -12.50
N GLY A 67 -4.00 4.30 -13.39
CA GLY A 67 -4.97 3.24 -13.14
C GLY A 67 -4.32 1.87 -12.97
N LEU A 68 -3.33 1.54 -13.80
CA LEU A 68 -2.61 0.27 -13.72
C LEU A 68 -1.87 0.10 -12.39
N HIS A 69 -1.12 1.11 -11.95
CA HIS A 69 -0.44 1.00 -10.65
C HIS A 69 -1.43 0.96 -9.49
N THR A 70 -2.58 1.64 -9.59
CA THR A 70 -3.57 1.69 -8.51
C THR A 70 -4.21 0.31 -8.30
N ILE A 71 -4.61 -0.39 -9.37
CA ILE A 71 -5.14 -1.76 -9.26
C ILE A 71 -4.08 -2.72 -8.71
N LEU A 72 -2.86 -2.69 -9.24
CA LEU A 72 -1.79 -3.59 -8.79
C LEU A 72 -1.39 -3.34 -7.34
N PHE A 73 -1.38 -2.08 -6.91
CA PHE A 73 -1.12 -1.69 -5.53
C PHE A 73 -2.23 -2.19 -4.60
N LEU A 74 -3.50 -2.00 -4.97
CA LEU A 74 -4.64 -2.54 -4.24
C LEU A 74 -4.59 -4.06 -4.15
N PHE A 75 -4.23 -4.75 -5.23
CA PHE A 75 -4.02 -6.20 -5.21
C PHE A 75 -2.90 -6.62 -4.24
N ALA A 76 -1.79 -5.88 -4.21
CA ALA A 76 -0.72 -6.14 -3.26
C ALA A 76 -1.18 -5.98 -1.79
N VAL A 77 -1.93 -4.92 -1.47
CA VAL A 77 -2.37 -4.65 -0.10
C VAL A 77 -3.59 -5.47 0.30
N ILE A 78 -4.70 -5.37 -0.42
CA ILE A 78 -5.96 -6.01 -0.04
C ILE A 78 -5.84 -7.52 -0.14
N TRP A 79 -5.27 -8.05 -1.23
CA TRP A 79 -5.18 -9.49 -1.42
C TRP A 79 -3.91 -10.09 -0.82
N THR A 80 -2.74 -9.64 -1.28
CA THR A 80 -1.48 -10.34 -0.96
C THR A 80 -1.13 -10.22 0.52
N LEU A 81 -1.22 -9.02 1.11
CA LEU A 81 -0.94 -8.85 2.54
C LEU A 81 -1.93 -9.60 3.43
N ASN A 82 -3.24 -9.47 3.21
CA ASN A 82 -4.23 -10.15 4.06
C ASN A 82 -4.14 -11.68 3.94
N THR A 83 -3.94 -12.22 2.74
CA THR A 83 -3.79 -13.67 2.57
C THR A 83 -2.50 -14.18 3.22
N MET A 84 -1.41 -13.40 3.19
CA MET A 84 -0.17 -13.78 3.88
C MET A 84 -0.31 -13.75 5.40
N LEU A 85 -0.88 -12.68 5.98
CA LEU A 85 -1.11 -12.58 7.42
C LEU A 85 -1.99 -13.73 7.94
N ARG A 86 -3.01 -14.11 7.16
CA ARG A 86 -3.92 -15.22 7.52
C ARG A 86 -3.28 -16.58 7.40
N LYS A 87 -2.46 -16.80 6.36
CA LYS A 87 -1.69 -18.04 6.22
C LYS A 87 -0.79 -18.28 7.43
N GLN A 88 -0.20 -17.21 8.00
CA GLN A 88 0.59 -17.34 9.25
C GLN A 88 -0.26 -17.76 10.45
N LEU A 89 -1.55 -17.45 10.48
CA LEU A 89 -2.45 -17.89 11.55
C LEU A 89 -2.91 -19.34 11.43
N GLY A 90 -2.47 -20.06 10.39
CA GLY A 90 -2.94 -21.42 10.07
C GLY A 90 -4.40 -21.47 9.58
N HIS A 91 -5.06 -20.32 9.44
CA HIS A 91 -6.43 -20.22 9.00
C HIS A 91 -6.48 -19.84 7.52
N ASN A 92 -7.02 -20.74 6.69
CA ASN A 92 -7.37 -20.46 5.28
C ASN A 92 -8.89 -20.40 5.11
N PRO A 93 -9.58 -19.36 5.61
CA PRO A 93 -11.01 -19.24 5.37
C PRO A 93 -11.26 -18.91 3.90
N SER A 94 -11.78 -19.88 3.15
CA SER A 94 -12.18 -19.76 1.74
C SER A 94 -13.13 -18.59 1.51
N ALA A 95 -14.09 -18.39 2.42
CA ALA A 95 -15.08 -17.32 2.36
C ALA A 95 -14.45 -15.91 2.30
N LEU A 96 -13.44 -15.63 3.14
CA LEU A 96 -12.80 -14.33 3.13
C LEU A 96 -11.98 -14.10 1.86
N ARG A 97 -11.35 -15.16 1.34
CA ARG A 97 -10.66 -15.09 0.05
C ARG A 97 -11.65 -14.67 -1.03
N MET A 98 -12.85 -15.25 -1.07
CA MET A 98 -13.89 -14.85 -2.03
C MET A 98 -14.28 -13.38 -1.87
N GLY A 99 -14.48 -12.90 -0.64
CA GLY A 99 -14.78 -11.49 -0.35
C GLY A 99 -13.71 -10.51 -0.84
N LEU A 100 -12.43 -10.82 -0.61
CA LEU A 100 -11.31 -9.98 -1.09
C LEU A 100 -11.23 -9.94 -2.63
N VAL A 101 -11.49 -11.06 -3.32
CA VAL A 101 -11.57 -11.07 -4.79
C VAL A 101 -12.72 -10.19 -5.27
N ALA A 102 -13.90 -10.34 -4.68
CA ALA A 102 -15.09 -9.57 -5.07
C ALA A 102 -14.84 -8.06 -4.96
N ILE A 103 -14.26 -7.60 -3.85
CA ILE A 103 -13.88 -6.19 -3.65
C ILE A 103 -12.90 -5.72 -4.74
N LEU A 104 -11.89 -6.53 -5.07
CA LEU A 104 -10.92 -6.18 -6.10
C LEU A 104 -11.51 -6.14 -7.51
N ILE A 105 -12.48 -7.01 -7.82
CA ILE A 105 -13.21 -6.96 -9.10
C ILE A 105 -14.01 -5.67 -9.21
N VAL A 106 -14.75 -5.30 -8.15
CA VAL A 106 -15.52 -4.05 -8.12
C VAL A 106 -14.60 -2.85 -8.30
N LEU A 107 -13.54 -2.75 -7.49
CA LEU A 107 -12.55 -1.65 -7.62
C LEU A 107 -11.88 -1.63 -9.00
N GLY A 108 -11.54 -2.81 -9.55
CA GLY A 108 -10.95 -2.95 -10.87
C GLY A 108 -11.88 -2.46 -11.98
N SER A 109 -13.15 -2.86 -11.95
CA SER A 109 -14.16 -2.46 -12.92
C SER A 109 -14.42 -0.95 -12.89
N LEU A 110 -14.55 -0.36 -11.70
CA LEU A 110 -14.73 1.09 -11.52
C LEU A 110 -13.51 1.86 -12.03
N ASN A 111 -12.30 1.39 -11.73
CA ASN A 111 -11.07 2.02 -12.19
C ASN A 111 -10.92 1.94 -13.72
N ILE A 112 -11.25 0.80 -14.34
CA ILE A 112 -11.25 0.67 -15.81
C ILE A 112 -12.27 1.63 -16.43
N ALA A 113 -13.50 1.66 -15.91
CA ALA A 113 -14.53 2.57 -16.38
C ALA A 113 -14.08 4.04 -16.28
N TYR A 114 -13.49 4.42 -15.14
CA TYR A 114 -12.91 5.75 -14.93
C TYR A 114 -11.83 6.07 -15.98
N ILE A 115 -10.82 5.20 -16.16
CA ILE A 115 -9.73 5.42 -17.13
C ILE A 115 -10.30 5.58 -18.54
N VAL A 116 -11.18 4.66 -18.96
CA VAL A 116 -11.76 4.67 -20.32
C VAL A 116 -12.51 5.98 -20.55
N MET A 117 -13.38 6.38 -19.64
CA MET A 117 -14.14 7.62 -19.81
C MET A 117 -13.24 8.86 -19.76
N TYR A 118 -12.28 8.91 -18.84
CA TYR A 118 -11.34 10.03 -18.73
C TYR A 118 -10.45 10.18 -19.96
N CYS A 119 -9.94 9.06 -20.49
CA CYS A 119 -9.15 9.04 -21.71
C CYS A 119 -9.99 9.43 -22.92
N TYR A 120 -11.24 8.95 -22.99
CA TYR A 120 -12.18 9.33 -24.04
C TYR A 120 -12.47 10.84 -24.02
N ILE A 121 -12.72 11.44 -22.85
CA ILE A 121 -12.90 12.89 -22.69
C ILE A 121 -11.66 13.64 -23.16
N SER A 122 -10.49 13.20 -22.70
CA SER A 122 -9.22 13.84 -23.07
C SER A 122 -9.00 13.77 -24.57
N TRP A 123 -9.30 12.64 -25.21
CA TRP A 123 -9.20 12.46 -26.66
C TRP A 123 -10.19 13.34 -27.43
N MET A 124 -11.45 13.39 -27.01
CA MET A 124 -12.46 14.26 -27.63
C MET A 124 -12.09 15.75 -27.53
N SER A 125 -11.39 16.14 -26.46
CA SER A 125 -10.93 17.53 -26.25
C SER A 125 -9.83 17.97 -27.22
N ILE A 126 -9.13 17.02 -27.85
CA ILE A 126 -8.14 17.27 -28.91
C ILE A 126 -8.86 17.74 -30.19
N GLY A 127 -9.91 17.01 -30.60
CA GLY A 127 -10.57 17.23 -31.90
C GLY A 127 -11.72 18.25 -31.89
N TYR A 128 -12.39 18.43 -30.76
CA TYR A 128 -13.57 19.29 -30.66
C TYR A 128 -13.36 20.35 -29.57
N ARG A 129 -13.29 21.64 -29.96
CA ARG A 129 -13.11 22.75 -29.00
C ARG A 129 -14.15 22.73 -27.87
N TYR A 130 -15.35 22.19 -28.10
CA TYR A 130 -16.37 21.94 -27.08
C TYR A 130 -17.38 20.86 -27.53
N PRO A 131 -17.32 19.61 -27.05
CA PRO A 131 -18.41 18.67 -27.28
C PRO A 131 -19.63 19.11 -26.47
N ARG A 132 -20.59 19.79 -27.12
CA ARG A 132 -21.81 20.38 -26.50
C ARG A 132 -22.66 19.41 -25.66
N ASN A 133 -22.50 18.10 -25.81
CA ASN A 133 -23.38 17.08 -25.24
C ASN A 133 -22.67 16.03 -24.38
N PHE A 134 -21.39 16.20 -24.03
CA PHE A 134 -20.69 15.16 -23.26
C PHE A 134 -20.83 15.35 -21.75
N ASN A 135 -21.25 14.28 -21.07
CA ASN A 135 -21.57 14.31 -19.65
C ASN A 135 -20.30 14.17 -18.78
N PHE A 136 -19.52 15.25 -18.64
CA PHE A 136 -18.36 15.32 -17.75
C PHE A 136 -18.72 14.91 -16.30
N ILE A 137 -19.96 15.18 -15.89
CA ILE A 137 -20.49 14.84 -14.57
C ILE A 137 -20.49 13.31 -14.35
N ALA A 138 -20.73 12.50 -15.39
CA ALA A 138 -20.68 11.05 -15.28
C ALA A 138 -19.30 10.52 -14.84
N VAL A 139 -18.22 11.13 -15.34
CA VAL A 139 -16.85 10.74 -14.94
C VAL A 139 -16.57 11.09 -13.49
N LEU A 140 -17.03 12.27 -13.05
CA LEU A 140 -16.92 12.66 -11.65
C LEU A 140 -17.69 11.72 -10.72
N TYR A 141 -18.90 11.26 -11.11
CA TYR A 141 -19.65 10.28 -10.33
C TYR A 141 -18.92 8.94 -10.20
N ILE A 142 -18.34 8.44 -11.28
CA ILE A 142 -17.55 7.19 -11.25
C ILE A 142 -16.30 7.37 -10.37
N ASP A 143 -15.64 8.53 -10.43
CA ASP A 143 -14.47 8.81 -9.60
C ASP A 143 -14.82 8.91 -8.10
N ILE A 144 -15.95 9.54 -7.74
CA ILE A 144 -16.45 9.52 -6.36
C ILE A 144 -16.79 8.10 -5.93
N ALA A 145 -17.48 7.32 -6.77
CA ALA A 145 -17.84 5.95 -6.46
C ALA A 145 -16.59 5.09 -6.24
N PHE A 146 -15.60 5.21 -7.13
CA PHE A 146 -14.30 4.57 -6.99
C PHE A 146 -13.59 4.98 -5.70
N SER A 147 -13.45 6.27 -5.43
CA SER A 147 -12.79 6.80 -4.22
C SER A 147 -13.49 6.37 -2.93
N SER A 148 -14.83 6.32 -2.94
CA SER A 148 -15.64 5.87 -1.80
C SER A 148 -15.48 4.38 -1.52
N VAL A 149 -15.58 3.54 -2.57
CA VAL A 149 -15.37 2.09 -2.44
C VAL A 149 -13.91 1.79 -2.06
N TYR A 150 -12.94 2.56 -2.58
CA TYR A 150 -11.53 2.45 -2.21
C TYR A 150 -11.33 2.72 -0.72
N LEU A 151 -11.90 3.81 -0.20
CA LEU A 151 -11.81 4.19 1.20
C LEU A 151 -12.44 3.11 2.11
N ALA A 152 -13.65 2.67 1.79
CA ALA A 152 -14.35 1.63 2.54
C ALA A 152 -13.57 0.29 2.54
N SER A 153 -13.05 -0.10 1.38
CA SER A 153 -12.23 -1.31 1.23
C SER A 153 -10.91 -1.22 2.00
N THR A 154 -10.31 -0.03 2.04
CA THR A 154 -9.10 0.24 2.82
C THR A 154 -9.37 0.09 4.31
N LEU A 155 -10.48 0.62 4.82
CA LEU A 155 -10.88 0.48 6.23
C LEU A 155 -11.20 -0.98 6.60
N ALA A 156 -11.96 -1.69 5.76
CA ALA A 156 -12.26 -3.10 5.96
C ALA A 156 -10.97 -3.94 5.99
N SER A 157 -10.06 -3.70 5.03
CA SER A 157 -8.76 -4.36 4.97
C SER A 157 -7.85 -4.00 6.16
N ALA A 158 -7.92 -2.75 6.66
CA ALA A 158 -7.21 -2.32 7.86
C ALA A 158 -7.68 -3.10 9.09
N ALA A 159 -8.99 -3.22 9.29
CA ALA A 159 -9.56 -3.98 10.40
C ALA A 159 -9.11 -5.45 10.35
N LEU A 160 -9.22 -6.10 9.18
CA LEU A 160 -8.86 -7.51 9.01
C LEU A 160 -7.37 -7.77 9.26
N SER A 161 -6.50 -6.91 8.74
CA SER A 161 -5.04 -7.04 8.90
C SER A 161 -4.59 -6.74 10.33
N LEU A 162 -5.15 -5.72 10.99
CA LEU A 162 -4.84 -5.40 12.39
C LEU A 162 -5.30 -6.51 13.34
N LEU A 163 -6.48 -7.09 13.12
CA LEU A 163 -6.94 -8.27 13.86
C LEU A 163 -5.99 -9.45 13.66
N ALA A 164 -5.55 -9.70 12.43
CA ALA A 164 -4.60 -10.77 12.14
C ALA A 164 -3.24 -10.54 12.83
N VAL A 165 -2.71 -9.31 12.80
CA VAL A 165 -1.45 -8.97 13.48
C VAL A 165 -1.59 -9.06 15.00
N ARG A 166 -2.71 -8.64 15.58
CA ARG A 166 -2.97 -8.80 17.02
C ARG A 166 -2.98 -10.28 17.41
N SER A 167 -3.61 -11.15 16.60
CA SER A 167 -3.61 -12.59 16.84
C SER A 167 -2.22 -13.22 16.68
N LEU A 168 -1.38 -12.73 15.76
CA LEU A 168 0.02 -13.15 15.66
C LEU A 168 0.86 -12.67 16.85
N LYS A 169 0.55 -11.49 17.40
CA LYS A 169 1.21 -10.95 18.58
C LYS A 169 0.85 -11.73 19.84
N THR A 170 -0.41 -12.14 20.02
CA THR A 170 -0.80 -12.99 21.16
C THR A 170 -0.08 -14.34 21.14
N LYS A 171 0.27 -14.84 19.94
CA LYS A 171 1.09 -16.04 19.75
C LYS A 171 2.61 -15.78 19.81
N ARG A 172 3.05 -14.55 20.15
CA ARG A 172 4.47 -14.13 20.23
C ARG A 172 5.26 -14.27 18.91
N VAL A 173 4.58 -14.40 17.77
CA VAL A 173 5.22 -14.54 16.44
C VAL A 173 5.50 -13.19 15.80
N ALA A 174 4.62 -12.20 16.05
CA ALA A 174 4.76 -10.86 15.50
C ALA A 174 5.33 -9.89 16.54
N GLY A 175 6.38 -9.17 16.15
CA GLY A 175 6.91 -8.06 16.94
C GLY A 175 6.03 -6.79 16.85
N ASN A 176 6.30 -5.82 17.72
CA ASN A 176 5.65 -4.50 17.68
C ASN A 176 5.93 -3.76 16.36
N SER A 177 7.03 -4.07 15.67
CA SER A 177 7.37 -3.46 14.38
C SER A 177 6.34 -3.79 13.29
N LEU A 178 5.86 -5.03 13.19
CA LEU A 178 4.83 -5.42 12.23
C LEU A 178 3.55 -4.61 12.40
N MET A 179 3.08 -4.47 13.63
CA MET A 179 1.88 -3.70 13.96
C MET A 179 2.03 -2.22 13.59
N LEU A 180 3.20 -1.64 13.85
CA LEU A 180 3.51 -0.27 13.46
C LEU A 180 3.48 -0.12 11.94
N TRP A 181 4.18 -0.97 11.18
CA TRP A 181 4.22 -0.85 9.71
C TRP A 181 2.87 -1.07 9.05
N VAL A 182 2.06 -2.00 9.55
CA VAL A 182 0.68 -2.21 9.09
C VAL A 182 -0.17 -0.97 9.40
N SER A 183 -0.05 -0.38 10.59
CA SER A 183 -0.78 0.83 10.96
C SER A 183 -0.40 2.02 10.06
N VAL A 184 0.90 2.22 9.83
CA VAL A 184 1.41 3.28 8.94
C VAL A 184 0.91 3.07 7.50
N LEU A 185 0.88 1.82 7.00
CA LEU A 185 0.36 1.51 5.67
C LEU A 185 -1.11 1.95 5.52
N TYR A 186 -1.98 1.53 6.44
CA TYR A 186 -3.40 1.83 6.34
C TYR A 186 -3.73 3.28 6.64
N LEU A 187 -3.01 3.93 7.56
CA LEU A 187 -3.13 5.37 7.77
C LEU A 187 -2.77 6.12 6.48
N SER A 188 -1.69 5.72 5.82
CA SER A 188 -1.26 6.32 4.56
C SER A 188 -2.29 6.17 3.45
N MET A 189 -2.83 4.96 3.30
CA MET A 189 -3.87 4.70 2.30
C MET A 189 -5.17 5.45 2.62
N PHE A 190 -5.55 5.52 3.89
CA PHE A 190 -6.71 6.27 4.35
C PHE A 190 -6.58 7.75 3.98
N VAL A 191 -5.48 8.40 4.38
CA VAL A 191 -5.25 9.84 4.08
C VAL A 191 -5.20 10.09 2.58
N TYR A 192 -4.51 9.23 1.82
CA TYR A 192 -4.48 9.31 0.36
C TYR A 192 -5.90 9.26 -0.25
N SER A 193 -6.70 8.26 0.15
CA SER A 193 -8.06 8.09 -0.37
C SER A 193 -9.01 9.20 0.06
N LEU A 194 -8.85 9.73 1.28
CA LEU A 194 -9.63 10.86 1.78
C LEU A 194 -9.33 12.13 0.98
N ILE A 195 -8.05 12.43 0.72
CA ILE A 195 -7.66 13.58 -0.12
C ILE A 195 -8.22 13.43 -1.53
N SER A 196 -8.13 12.24 -2.13
CA SER A 196 -8.70 11.96 -3.46
C SER A 196 -10.20 12.24 -3.46
N LEU A 197 -10.93 11.71 -2.48
CA LEU A 197 -12.38 11.92 -2.37
C LEU A 197 -12.73 13.40 -2.19
N LEU A 198 -11.97 14.14 -1.37
CA LEU A 198 -12.16 15.59 -1.19
C LEU A 198 -11.91 16.37 -2.48
N GLN A 199 -10.86 16.03 -3.23
CA GLN A 199 -10.56 16.67 -4.52
C GLN A 199 -11.70 16.47 -5.52
N THR A 200 -12.24 15.25 -5.62
CA THR A 200 -13.36 14.95 -6.51
C THR A 200 -14.66 15.60 -6.02
N ALA A 201 -14.93 15.61 -4.71
CA ALA A 201 -16.12 16.23 -4.13
C ALA A 201 -16.14 17.75 -4.35
N VAL A 202 -14.99 18.42 -4.21
CA VAL A 202 -14.88 19.85 -4.49
C VAL A 202 -15.16 20.17 -5.95
N ALA A 203 -14.80 19.28 -6.89
CA ALA A 203 -15.11 19.47 -8.30
C ALA A 203 -16.63 19.51 -8.62
N PHE A 204 -17.49 19.00 -7.73
CA PHE A 204 -18.95 19.13 -7.85
C PHE A 204 -19.49 20.47 -7.35
N SER A 205 -18.76 21.17 -6.50
CA SER A 205 -19.24 22.41 -5.91
C SER A 205 -18.82 23.58 -6.80
N PRO A 206 -19.78 24.33 -7.39
CA PRO A 206 -19.45 25.47 -8.25
C PRO A 206 -18.75 26.60 -7.47
N LEU A 207 -18.96 26.65 -6.15
CA LEU A 207 -18.44 27.68 -5.24
C LEU A 207 -17.13 27.27 -4.55
N ALA A 208 -16.86 25.96 -4.42
CA ALA A 208 -15.62 25.50 -3.83
C ALA A 208 -14.58 25.29 -4.93
N ARG A 209 -13.55 26.13 -4.94
CA ARG A 209 -12.37 25.93 -5.79
C ARG A 209 -11.14 26.00 -4.93
N PHE A 210 -10.28 25.00 -5.04
CA PHE A 210 -8.96 25.11 -4.46
C PHE A 210 -8.18 26.19 -5.20
N SER A 211 -7.50 27.06 -4.45
CA SER A 211 -6.45 27.89 -5.03
C SER A 211 -5.37 26.97 -5.62
N TYR A 212 -4.58 27.49 -6.57
CA TYR A 212 -3.47 26.75 -7.16
C TYR A 212 -2.52 26.19 -6.08
N ALA A 213 -2.20 27.01 -5.07
CA ALA A 213 -1.40 26.61 -3.91
C ALA A 213 -2.05 25.48 -3.10
N GLY A 214 -3.37 25.53 -2.89
CA GLY A 214 -4.11 24.47 -2.21
C GLY A 214 -4.08 23.15 -2.97
N TYR A 215 -4.27 23.19 -4.29
CA TYR A 215 -4.17 22.00 -5.14
C TYR A 215 -2.76 21.39 -5.12
N ALA A 216 -1.73 22.24 -5.21
CA ALA A 216 -0.33 21.82 -5.11
C ALA A 216 -0.03 21.17 -3.75
N ALA A 217 -0.48 21.78 -2.64
CA ALA A 217 -0.29 21.24 -1.30
C ALA A 217 -0.94 19.87 -1.14
N LEU A 218 -2.20 19.71 -1.57
CA LEU A 218 -2.90 18.43 -1.53
C LEU A 218 -2.19 17.36 -2.37
N TYR A 219 -1.69 17.73 -3.56
CA TYR A 219 -0.93 16.83 -4.41
C TYR A 219 0.36 16.33 -3.74
N TRP A 220 1.12 17.22 -3.08
CA TRP A 220 2.35 16.85 -2.35
C TRP A 220 2.05 15.96 -1.15
N ILE A 221 1.04 16.30 -0.35
CA ILE A 221 0.61 15.49 0.81
C ILE A 221 0.17 14.10 0.35
N SER A 222 -0.69 14.04 -0.67
CA SER A 222 -1.16 12.78 -1.26
C SER A 222 0.01 11.93 -1.79
N SER A 223 0.96 12.55 -2.48
CA SER A 223 2.17 11.88 -2.98
C SER A 223 3.07 11.36 -1.86
N PHE A 224 3.23 12.13 -0.78
CA PHE A 224 3.99 11.71 0.40
C PHE A 224 3.38 10.48 1.06
N PHE A 225 2.08 10.49 1.35
CA PHE A 225 1.41 9.34 1.96
C PHE A 225 1.41 8.13 1.03
N ARG A 226 1.29 8.33 -0.29
CA ARG A 226 1.42 7.23 -1.24
C ARG A 226 2.82 6.61 -1.22
N ALA A 227 3.87 7.43 -1.16
CA ALA A 227 5.24 6.95 -1.02
C ALA A 227 5.46 6.23 0.32
N LEU A 228 4.89 6.77 1.41
CA LEU A 228 4.91 6.15 2.73
C LEU A 228 4.25 4.75 2.69
N ALA A 229 3.12 4.61 2.01
CA ALA A 229 2.43 3.32 1.83
C ALA A 229 3.32 2.28 1.11
N PHE A 230 4.01 2.67 0.02
CA PHE A 230 4.97 1.80 -0.65
C PHE A 230 6.14 1.41 0.26
N ALA A 231 6.64 2.35 1.07
CA ALA A 231 7.73 2.08 2.03
C ALA A 231 7.27 1.16 3.16
N SER A 232 6.04 1.32 3.66
CA SER A 232 5.47 0.47 4.70
C SER A 232 5.37 -0.99 4.26
N ILE A 233 5.01 -1.28 3.00
CA ILE A 233 5.01 -2.66 2.48
C ILE A 233 6.41 -3.29 2.57
N ILE A 234 7.47 -2.51 2.30
CA ILE A 234 8.85 -3.00 2.47
C ILE A 234 9.13 -3.28 3.94
N GLY A 235 8.73 -2.37 4.84
CA GLY A 235 8.82 -2.54 6.29
C GLY A 235 8.15 -3.83 6.77
N ILE A 236 6.89 -4.05 6.36
CA ILE A 236 6.15 -5.28 6.64
C ILE A 236 6.90 -6.50 6.12
N ALA A 237 7.36 -6.47 4.87
CA ALA A 237 8.11 -7.58 4.27
C ALA A 237 9.45 -7.85 4.97
N ARG A 238 10.00 -6.88 5.74
CA ARG A 238 11.23 -7.03 6.52
C ARG A 238 11.03 -7.70 7.87
N ASP A 239 9.79 -7.80 8.33
CA ASP A 239 9.51 -8.25 9.68
C ASP A 239 9.97 -9.71 9.92
N VAL A 240 10.36 -9.99 11.16
CA VAL A 240 10.87 -11.30 11.59
C VAL A 240 9.79 -12.38 11.53
N ALA A 241 8.50 -12.00 11.58
CA ALA A 241 7.35 -12.89 11.48
C ALA A 241 7.31 -13.73 10.19
N TRP A 242 8.10 -13.37 9.17
CA TRP A 242 8.18 -14.11 7.89
C TRP A 242 9.27 -15.19 7.84
N ARG A 243 10.04 -15.39 8.92
CA ARG A 243 11.10 -16.40 8.96
C ARG A 243 10.52 -17.81 9.14
N PRO A 244 11.04 -18.85 8.45
CA PRO A 244 10.51 -20.22 8.47
C PRO A 244 10.39 -20.86 9.87
N ASN A 245 11.15 -20.39 10.85
CA ASN A 245 11.21 -20.96 12.20
C ASN A 245 10.56 -20.07 13.28
N ALA A 246 9.82 -19.02 12.89
CA ALA A 246 9.29 -18.06 13.86
C ALA A 246 8.36 -18.71 14.90
N PHE A 247 7.62 -19.76 14.52
CA PHE A 247 6.78 -20.54 15.44
C PHE A 247 7.58 -21.49 16.32
N ALA A 248 8.60 -22.16 15.79
CA ALA A 248 9.45 -23.07 16.55
C ALA A 248 10.21 -22.38 17.69
N THR A 249 10.59 -21.11 17.49
CA THR A 249 11.18 -20.27 18.55
C THR A 249 10.16 -19.71 19.55
N ALA A 250 8.86 -19.65 19.20
CA ALA A 250 7.82 -19.14 20.09
C ALA A 250 7.28 -20.21 21.05
N ASP A 251 7.33 -21.49 20.63
CA ASP A 251 6.91 -22.66 21.41
C ASP A 251 8.05 -23.30 22.21
N ALA A 252 9.30 -22.85 22.02
CA ALA A 252 10.36 -23.19 22.96
C ALA A 252 9.92 -22.67 24.34
N PRO A 253 9.90 -23.52 25.39
CA PRO A 253 9.66 -23.02 26.73
C PRO A 253 10.63 -21.88 26.92
N VAL A 254 10.11 -20.73 27.35
CA VAL A 254 10.98 -19.69 27.90
C VAL A 254 11.68 -20.43 29.02
N GLU A 255 12.91 -20.87 28.76
CA GLU A 255 13.87 -21.19 29.78
C GLU A 255 13.91 -19.88 30.53
N HIS A 256 13.10 -19.82 31.60
CA HIS A 256 13.31 -18.85 32.62
C HIS A 256 14.77 -19.08 32.93
N ASP A 257 15.61 -18.13 32.51
CA ASP A 257 16.79 -17.75 33.27
C ASP A 257 16.28 -17.68 34.69
N HIS A 258 16.27 -18.84 35.35
CA HIS A 258 16.25 -18.95 36.77
C HIS A 258 17.56 -18.28 37.09
N ASP A 259 17.41 -16.99 37.40
CA ASP A 259 18.43 -16.16 37.98
C ASP A 259 19.31 -17.05 38.83
N ALA A 260 20.60 -16.97 38.50
CA ALA A 260 21.71 -17.64 39.12
C ALA A 260 21.80 -17.30 40.62
N TYR A 261 20.80 -17.67 41.40
CA TYR A 261 20.96 -18.09 42.78
C TYR A 261 21.53 -19.51 42.72
N SER A 262 22.75 -19.62 42.19
CA SER A 262 23.68 -20.61 42.72
C SER A 262 23.81 -20.28 44.19
N TYR A 263 23.01 -20.93 45.03
CA TYR A 263 23.38 -21.15 46.41
C TYR A 263 24.75 -21.82 46.34
N GLN A 264 25.77 -21.00 46.56
CA GLN A 264 27.12 -21.44 46.81
C GLN A 264 27.02 -22.24 48.11
N GLN A 265 26.76 -23.54 47.98
CA GLN A 265 26.89 -24.47 49.09
C GLN A 265 28.34 -24.38 49.55
N ASP A 266 28.55 -23.82 50.74
CA ASP A 266 29.84 -23.88 51.40
C ASP A 266 30.31 -25.33 51.44
N PRO A 267 31.57 -25.62 51.08
CA PRO A 267 32.10 -26.98 51.19
C PRO A 267 32.09 -27.38 52.67
N ILE A 268 31.31 -28.40 52.99
CA ILE A 268 31.43 -29.11 54.26
C ILE A 268 32.80 -29.78 54.26
N TYR A 269 33.75 -29.20 54.98
CA TYR A 269 35.00 -29.86 55.32
C TYR A 269 34.67 -30.99 56.30
N ASP A 270 34.73 -32.23 55.82
CA ASP A 270 34.92 -33.36 56.73
C ASP A 270 36.35 -33.28 57.30
N GLY A 271 36.46 -33.33 58.62
CA GLY A 271 37.67 -33.06 59.40
C GLY A 271 38.76 -34.14 59.29
N THR A 272 38.84 -34.85 58.16
CA THR A 272 39.87 -35.86 57.91
C THR A 272 40.69 -35.44 56.69
N GLY A 273 41.60 -34.51 56.93
CA GLY A 273 42.58 -34.07 55.94
C GLY A 273 43.45 -35.24 55.47
N GLN A 274 43.11 -35.83 54.33
CA GLN A 274 43.98 -36.72 53.58
C GLN A 274 43.64 -36.65 52.09
N ARG A 275 44.53 -36.06 51.29
CA ARG A 275 44.59 -36.24 49.84
C ARG A 275 45.62 -37.32 49.54
N ALA A 276 45.24 -38.28 48.71
CA ALA A 276 46.17 -39.10 47.94
C ALA A 276 46.68 -38.30 46.73
#